data_AF-A0A7W0XYY8-F1
#
_entry.id   AF-A0A7W0XYY8-F1
#
_cell.length_a   1.000
_cell.length_b   1.000
_cell.length_c   1.000
_cell.angle_alpha   90.00
_cell.angle_beta   90.00
_cell.angle_gamma   90.00
#
_symmetry.space_group_name_H-M   'P 1'
#
loop_
_entity.id
_entity.type
_entity.pdbx_description
1 polymer ?
#
loop_
_entity_poly.entity_id
_entity_poly.type
_entity_poly.pdbx_seq_one_letter_code
_entity_poly.pdbx_strand_id
1 'polypeptide(L)'
;MNFLKRLFGREPEDDGGDVVVTLDVEQRKAQLVRLEKALDALASEMRTEQSMDNPGWRARVNEYSRLAGIAMTQRQGTMSREELLDLVFEVRPCFSGKIPEGMERIGPLQDEVMAAANELQELLPGERA
;
A
#
# COMPACT_ATOMS: atom_id res chain seq x y z
N MET A 1 1.87 1.72 24.01
CA MET A 1 1.56 2.67 22.92
C MET A 1 2.67 3.74 22.88
N ASN A 2 3.76 3.48 22.16
CA ASN A 2 4.89 4.40 22.03
C ASN A 2 5.56 4.32 20.64
N PHE A 3 4.88 3.69 19.66
CA PHE A 3 5.40 3.51 18.29
C PHE A 3 5.16 4.75 17.42
N LEU A 4 4.07 5.48 17.66
CA LEU A 4 3.73 6.71 16.94
C LEU A 4 4.67 7.88 17.26
N LYS A 5 5.23 7.98 18.48
CA LYS A 5 6.15 9.07 18.84
C LYS A 5 7.51 8.98 18.16
N ARG A 6 7.93 7.79 17.72
CA ARG A 6 9.25 7.57 17.09
C ARG A 6 9.26 7.85 15.59
N LEU A 7 8.08 7.88 14.96
CA LEU A 7 7.88 8.35 13.59
C LEU A 7 7.87 9.89 13.46
N PHE A 8 7.71 10.62 14.57
CA PHE A 8 7.68 12.09 14.63
C PHE A 8 8.84 12.70 15.45
N GLY A 9 9.91 11.95 15.69
CA GLY A 9 11.07 12.41 16.46
C GLY A 9 11.89 13.46 15.70
N ARG A 10 11.43 14.71 15.70
CA ARG A 10 12.26 15.90 15.52
C ARG A 10 12.45 16.53 16.90
N GLU A 11 13.69 16.59 17.37
CA GLU A 11 14.10 17.47 18.46
C GLU A 11 13.84 18.93 18.05
N PRO A 12 13.38 19.80 18.96
CA PRO A 12 12.93 21.14 18.62
C PRO A 12 14.10 22.11 18.65
N GLU A 13 14.84 22.22 17.56
CA GLU A 13 15.73 23.37 17.26
C GLU A 13 16.31 23.18 15.85
N ASP A 14 15.57 23.60 14.81
CA ASP A 14 16.10 24.44 13.72
C ASP A 14 14.97 24.76 12.74
N ASP A 15 15.08 25.94 12.14
CA ASP A 15 14.12 26.75 11.38
C ASP A 15 13.05 26.03 10.53
N GLY A 16 11.85 26.61 10.56
CA GLY A 16 10.65 26.16 9.84
C GLY A 16 10.69 26.49 8.34
N GLY A 17 11.66 25.94 7.62
CA GLY A 17 11.57 25.81 6.16
C GLY A 17 10.66 24.63 5.80
N ASP A 18 9.63 24.87 4.97
CA ASP A 18 8.85 23.81 4.35
C ASP A 18 9.83 22.89 3.59
N VAL A 19 10.01 21.65 4.07
CA VAL A 19 10.85 20.66 3.39
C VAL A 19 10.16 20.34 2.07
N VAL A 20 10.72 20.83 0.96
CA VAL A 20 10.20 20.55 -0.38
C VAL A 20 10.47 19.09 -0.70
N VAL A 21 9.42 18.26 -0.60
CA VAL A 21 9.52 16.85 -0.97
C VAL A 21 9.39 16.72 -2.49
N THR A 22 10.47 16.33 -3.15
CA THR A 22 10.46 16.01 -4.58
C THR A 22 10.49 14.50 -4.75
N LEU A 23 9.45 13.91 -5.33
CA LEU A 23 9.37 12.45 -5.49
C LEU A 23 10.42 11.92 -6.47
N ASP A 24 11.05 10.79 -6.12
CA ASP A 24 11.82 9.99 -7.07
C ASP A 24 10.84 9.20 -7.96
N VAL A 25 10.39 9.82 -9.05
CA VAL A 25 9.33 9.28 -9.91
C VAL A 25 9.67 7.89 -10.43
N GLU A 26 10.92 7.62 -10.80
CA GLU A 26 11.30 6.32 -11.35
C GLU A 26 11.31 5.24 -10.27
N GLN A 27 11.81 5.54 -9.07
CA GLN A 27 11.74 4.63 -7.95
C GLN A 27 10.29 4.38 -7.52
N ARG A 28 9.45 5.43 -7.45
CA ARG A 28 8.03 5.30 -7.10
C ARG A 28 7.25 4.47 -8.12
N LYS A 29 7.52 4.61 -9.43
CA LYS A 29 6.92 3.74 -10.46
C LYS A 29 7.26 2.27 -10.24
N ALA A 30 8.52 1.95 -9.90
CA ALA A 30 8.92 0.57 -9.62
C ALA A 30 8.19 0.00 -8.39
N GLN A 31 8.06 0.80 -7.32
CA GLN A 31 7.30 0.44 -6.13
C GLN A 31 5.80 0.26 -6.41
N LEU A 32 5.19 1.12 -7.25
CA LEU A 32 3.81 0.96 -7.69
C LEU A 32 3.58 -0.30 -8.52
N VAL A 33 4.53 -0.69 -9.39
CA VAL A 33 4.45 -1.97 -10.12
C VAL A 33 4.44 -3.16 -9.15
N ARG A 34 5.23 -3.09 -8.07
CA ARG A 34 5.24 -4.11 -7.01
C ARG A 34 3.88 -4.17 -6.31
N LEU A 35 3.33 -3.02 -5.91
CA LEU A 35 2.02 -2.95 -5.26
C LEU A 35 0.89 -3.47 -6.17
N GLU A 36 0.85 -3.06 -7.43
CA GLU A 36 -0.11 -3.54 -8.45
C GLU A 36 -0.11 -5.07 -8.54
N LYS A 37 1.07 -5.66 -8.73
CA LYS A 37 1.22 -7.12 -8.84
C LYS A 37 0.79 -7.85 -7.57
N ALA A 38 1.12 -7.30 -6.40
CA ALA A 38 0.75 -7.88 -5.12
C ALA A 38 -0.77 -7.87 -4.91
N LEU A 39 -1.42 -6.74 -5.23
CA LEU A 39 -2.88 -6.59 -5.14
C LEU A 39 -3.60 -7.52 -6.11
N ASP A 40 -3.13 -7.63 -7.36
CA ASP A 40 -3.69 -8.55 -8.34
C ASP A 40 -3.55 -10.01 -7.92
N ALA A 41 -2.37 -10.40 -7.41
CA ALA A 41 -2.13 -11.75 -6.92
C ALA A 41 -3.06 -12.10 -5.74
N LEU A 42 -3.18 -11.20 -4.76
CA LEU A 42 -4.09 -11.37 -3.63
C LEU A 42 -5.54 -11.49 -4.09
N ALA A 43 -6.00 -10.59 -4.95
CA ALA A 43 -7.36 -10.61 -5.47
C ALA A 43 -7.64 -11.88 -6.29
N SER A 44 -6.65 -12.40 -7.00
CA SER A 44 -6.76 -13.63 -7.79
C SER A 44 -6.92 -14.85 -6.88
N GLU A 45 -6.05 -15.02 -5.88
CA GLU A 45 -6.15 -16.13 -4.91
C GLU A 45 -7.46 -16.04 -4.10
N MET A 46 -7.88 -14.84 -3.71
CA MET A 46 -9.15 -14.69 -3.01
C MET A 46 -10.35 -15.19 -3.84
N ARG A 47 -10.34 -15.05 -5.16
CA ARG A 47 -11.41 -15.58 -6.02
C ARG A 47 -11.43 -17.11 -6.06
N THR A 48 -10.31 -17.77 -5.78
CA THR A 48 -10.23 -19.24 -5.74
C THR A 48 -10.61 -19.81 -4.39
N GLU A 49 -10.43 -19.05 -3.31
CA GLU A 49 -10.66 -19.49 -1.93
C GLU A 49 -12.15 -19.48 -1.51
N GLN A 50 -12.95 -18.55 -2.01
CA GLN A 50 -14.38 -18.48 -1.67
C GLN A 50 -15.25 -17.95 -2.81
N SER A 51 -16.52 -18.37 -2.83
CA SER A 51 -17.50 -17.87 -3.78
C SER A 51 -17.69 -16.34 -3.68
N MET A 52 -17.79 -15.71 -4.85
CA MET A 52 -18.12 -14.30 -5.02
C MET A 52 -19.61 -13.98 -4.74
N ASP A 53 -20.42 -14.98 -4.37
CA ASP A 53 -21.78 -14.76 -3.88
C ASP A 53 -21.81 -14.19 -2.46
N ASN A 54 -20.73 -14.36 -1.68
CA ASN A 54 -20.57 -13.68 -0.41
C ASN A 54 -20.32 -12.18 -0.67
N PRO A 55 -21.25 -11.28 -0.28
CA PRO A 55 -21.14 -9.86 -0.62
C PRO A 55 -19.94 -9.18 0.04
N GLY A 56 -19.58 -9.57 1.26
CA GLY A 56 -18.41 -9.03 1.96
C GLY A 56 -17.10 -9.47 1.31
N TRP A 57 -17.03 -10.73 0.91
CA TRP A 57 -15.89 -11.28 0.18
C TRP A 57 -15.70 -10.61 -1.18
N ARG A 58 -16.78 -10.55 -1.97
CA ARG A 58 -16.78 -9.90 -3.27
C ARG A 58 -16.40 -8.44 -3.18
N ALA A 59 -16.93 -7.70 -2.20
CA ALA A 59 -16.56 -6.31 -1.98
C ALA A 59 -15.06 -6.17 -1.73
N ARG A 60 -14.47 -7.05 -0.92
CA ARG A 60 -13.04 -7.04 -0.62
C ARG A 60 -12.16 -7.38 -1.83
N VAL A 61 -12.54 -8.38 -2.63
CA VAL A 61 -11.84 -8.71 -3.89
C VAL A 61 -11.88 -7.55 -4.88
N ASN A 62 -13.05 -6.94 -5.04
CA ASN A 62 -13.23 -5.80 -5.94
C ASN A 62 -12.42 -4.59 -5.49
N GLU A 63 -12.30 -4.37 -4.17
CA GLU A 63 -11.47 -3.32 -3.62
C GLU A 63 -10.00 -3.49 -3.99
N TYR A 64 -9.42 -4.68 -3.80
CA TYR A 64 -8.03 -4.93 -4.19
C TYR A 64 -7.81 -4.77 -5.70
N SER A 65 -8.78 -5.21 -6.52
CA SER A 65 -8.71 -5.04 -7.98
C SER A 65 -8.79 -3.56 -8.39
N ARG A 66 -9.61 -2.76 -7.69
CA ARG A 66 -9.69 -1.30 -7.90
C ARG A 66 -8.36 -0.62 -7.54
N LEU A 67 -7.79 -0.95 -6.39
CA LEU A 67 -6.51 -0.40 -5.93
C LEU A 67 -5.37 -0.77 -6.88
N ALA A 68 -5.35 -1.99 -7.43
CA ALA A 68 -4.39 -2.39 -8.46
C ALA A 68 -4.52 -1.51 -9.72
N GLY A 69 -5.75 -1.23 -10.16
CA GLY A 69 -6.01 -0.32 -11.27
C GLY A 69 -5.58 1.13 -11.02
N ILE A 70 -5.71 1.61 -9.78
CA ILE A 70 -5.20 2.94 -9.39
C ILE A 70 -3.67 2.95 -9.41
N ALA A 71 -3.01 1.94 -8.84
CA ALA A 71 -1.55 1.82 -8.88
C ALA A 71 -1.03 1.80 -10.33
N MET A 72 -1.70 1.04 -11.21
CA MET A 72 -1.41 1.02 -12.64
C MET A 72 -1.54 2.39 -13.30
N THR A 73 -2.60 3.13 -12.97
CA THR A 73 -2.86 4.45 -13.54
C THR A 73 -1.81 5.47 -13.07
N GLN A 74 -1.51 5.48 -11.77
CA GLN A 74 -0.53 6.39 -11.19
C GLN A 74 0.87 6.17 -11.75
N ARG A 75 1.31 4.92 -11.98
CA ARG A 75 2.65 4.66 -12.56
C ARG A 75 2.78 5.06 -14.04
N GLN A 76 1.66 5.18 -14.76
CA GLN A 76 1.65 5.61 -16.16
C GLN A 76 1.60 7.14 -16.30
N GLY A 77 1.17 7.84 -15.26
CA GLY A 77 1.01 9.30 -15.25
C GLY A 77 2.11 10.04 -14.49
N THR A 78 1.87 11.33 -14.27
CA THR A 78 2.56 12.14 -13.27
C THR A 78 1.81 11.98 -11.96
N MET A 79 2.52 11.61 -10.89
CA MET A 79 1.90 11.39 -9.58
C MET A 79 2.45 12.40 -8.55
N SER A 80 1.54 12.92 -7.74
CA SER A 80 1.88 13.70 -6.56
C SER A 80 2.07 12.78 -5.34
N ARG A 81 2.72 13.32 -4.31
CA ARG A 81 2.88 12.62 -3.04
C ARG A 81 1.54 12.39 -2.34
N GLU A 82 0.60 13.31 -2.49
CA GLU A 82 -0.75 13.20 -1.92
C GLU A 82 -1.49 12.01 -2.55
N GLU A 83 -1.53 11.93 -3.88
CA GLU A 83 -2.17 10.82 -4.60
C GLU A 83 -1.54 9.46 -4.24
N LEU A 84 -0.22 9.42 -4.03
CA LEU A 84 0.46 8.21 -3.58
C LEU A 84 -0.01 7.79 -2.18
N LEU A 85 -0.08 8.76 -1.25
CA LEU A 85 -0.48 8.52 0.12
C LEU A 85 -1.95 8.11 0.23
N ASP A 86 -2.83 8.72 -0.56
CA ASP A 86 -4.24 8.36 -0.64
C ASP A 86 -4.40 6.88 -1.04
N LEU A 87 -3.68 6.44 -2.07
CA LEU A 87 -3.68 5.03 -2.51
C LEU A 87 -3.24 4.08 -1.38
N VAL A 88 -2.08 4.33 -0.77
CA VAL A 88 -1.51 3.38 0.21
C VAL A 88 -2.25 3.37 1.53
N PHE A 89 -2.90 4.47 1.92
CA PHE A 89 -3.73 4.51 3.12
C PHE A 89 -5.07 3.80 2.97
N GLU A 90 -5.55 3.58 1.73
CA GLU A 90 -6.70 2.73 1.45
C GLU A 90 -6.37 1.23 1.56
N VAL A 91 -5.09 0.84 1.46
CA VAL A 91 -4.68 -0.56 1.59
C VAL A 91 -4.94 -1.07 3.02
N ARG A 92 -5.67 -2.19 3.11
CA ARG A 92 -6.01 -2.87 4.37
C ARG A 92 -5.72 -4.36 4.24
N PRO A 93 -5.29 -5.04 5.33
CA PRO A 93 -5.18 -6.49 5.32
C PRO A 93 -6.56 -7.13 5.07
N CYS A 94 -6.56 -8.28 4.41
CA CYS A 94 -7.72 -9.13 4.21
C CYS A 94 -8.20 -9.70 5.55
N PHE A 95 -7.25 -10.16 6.38
CA PHE A 95 -7.47 -10.63 7.74
C PHE A 95 -6.58 -9.87 8.73
N SER A 96 -7.19 -9.31 9.76
CA SER A 96 -6.49 -8.59 10.85
C SER A 96 -6.07 -9.50 12.02
N GLY A 97 -6.43 -10.78 11.99
CA GLY A 97 -6.13 -11.76 13.02
C GLY A 97 -5.62 -13.07 12.42
N LYS A 98 -5.83 -14.18 13.14
CA LYS A 98 -5.47 -15.50 12.65
C LYS A 98 -6.19 -15.76 11.31
N ILE A 99 -5.41 -16.19 10.31
CA ILE A 99 -5.95 -16.62 9.02
C ILE A 99 -6.84 -17.85 9.24
N PRO A 100 -8.06 -17.88 8.67
CA PRO A 100 -8.93 -19.05 8.74
C PRO A 100 -8.25 -20.31 8.20
N GLU A 101 -8.60 -21.47 8.77
CA GLU A 101 -8.12 -22.76 8.27
C GLU A 101 -8.58 -22.97 6.81
N GLY A 102 -7.65 -23.43 5.97
CA GLY A 102 -7.87 -23.64 4.54
C GLY A 102 -7.60 -22.41 3.67
N MET A 103 -7.34 -21.24 4.25
CA MET A 103 -7.05 -19.98 3.53
C MET A 103 -5.59 -19.53 3.71
N GLU A 104 -4.69 -20.43 4.09
CA GLU A 104 -3.31 -20.11 4.46
C GLU A 104 -2.52 -19.44 3.33
N ARG A 105 -2.93 -19.68 2.07
CA ARG A 105 -2.32 -19.08 0.88
C ARG A 105 -2.50 -17.57 0.80
N ILE A 106 -3.56 -17.03 1.40
CA ILE A 106 -3.82 -15.58 1.44
C ILE A 106 -2.79 -14.86 2.31
N GLY A 107 -2.26 -15.50 3.36
CA GLY A 107 -1.36 -14.86 4.32
C GLY A 107 -0.14 -14.21 3.69
N PRO A 108 0.73 -14.97 3.01
CA PRO A 108 1.90 -14.42 2.35
C PRO A 108 1.58 -13.33 1.31
N LEU A 109 0.45 -13.45 0.60
CA LEU A 109 0.02 -12.46 -0.40
C LEU A 109 -0.43 -11.15 0.25
N GLN A 110 -1.19 -11.24 1.35
CA GLN A 110 -1.52 -10.08 2.17
C GLN A 110 -0.27 -9.41 2.72
N ASP A 111 0.68 -10.19 3.25
CA ASP A 111 1.91 -9.65 3.83
C ASP A 111 2.71 -8.87 2.78
N GLU A 112 2.78 -9.38 1.55
CA GLU A 112 3.41 -8.70 0.43
C GLU A 112 2.70 -7.40 0.04
N VAL A 113 1.36 -7.39 -0.02
CA VAL A 113 0.58 -6.16 -0.25
C VAL A 113 0.86 -5.12 0.82
N MET A 114 0.85 -5.52 2.10
CA MET A 114 1.12 -4.61 3.21
C MET A 114 2.57 -4.10 3.19
N ALA A 115 3.54 -4.95 2.87
CA ALA A 115 4.93 -4.55 2.74
C ALA A 115 5.14 -3.54 1.61
N ALA A 116 4.58 -3.79 0.42
CA ALA A 116 4.66 -2.88 -0.71
C ALA A 116 3.99 -1.52 -0.42
N ALA A 117 2.84 -1.52 0.24
CA ALA A 117 2.14 -0.30 0.63
C ALA A 117 2.90 0.49 1.71
N ASN A 118 3.52 -0.17 2.68
CA ASN A 118 4.32 0.49 3.71
C ASN A 118 5.59 1.14 3.12
N GLU A 119 6.27 0.47 2.19
CA GLU A 119 7.45 1.00 1.52
C GLU A 119 7.16 2.32 0.77
N LEU A 120 5.97 2.43 0.17
CA LEU A 120 5.50 3.63 -0.51
C LEU A 120 5.17 4.79 0.43
N GLN A 121 4.89 4.52 1.72
CA GLN A 121 4.65 5.57 2.73
C GLN A 121 5.96 6.22 3.21
N GLU A 122 7.07 5.50 3.16
CA GLU A 122 8.36 5.98 3.63
C GLU A 122 8.94 7.02 2.67
N LEU A 123 9.46 8.13 3.21
CA LEU A 123 10.24 9.09 2.43
C LEU A 123 11.56 8.45 2.00
N LEU A 124 11.83 8.44 0.69
CA LEU A 124 13.10 7.96 0.19
C LEU A 124 14.22 8.96 0.55
N PRO A 125 15.49 8.49 0.71
CA PRO A 125 16.60 9.37 1.06
C PRO A 125 16.79 10.56 0.10
N GLY A 126 16.52 10.37 -1.19
CA GLY A 126 16.63 11.41 -2.22
C GLY A 126 15.44 12.37 -2.31
N GLU A 127 14.36 12.14 -1.56
CA GLU A 127 13.16 12.98 -1.58
C GLU A 127 13.16 14.03 -0.47
N ARG A 128 14.13 13.97 0.45
CA ARG A 128 14.35 14.99 1.48
C ARG A 128 15.34 16.01 0.91
N ALA A 129 14.84 17.19 0.54
CA ALA A 129 15.67 18.35 0.22
C ALA A 129 16.20 19.00 1.50
#